data_AF-A0A838DRN7-F1
#
_entry.id   AF-A0A838DRN7-F1
#
_cell.length_a   1.000
_cell.length_b   1.000
_cell.length_c   1.000
_cell.angle_alpha   90.00
_cell.angle_beta   90.00
_cell.angle_gamma   90.00
#
_symmetry.space_group_name_H-M   'P 1'
#
loop_
_entity.id
_entity.type
_entity.pdbx_description
1 polymer ?
#
loop_
_entity_poly.entity_id
_entity_poly.type
_entity_poly.pdbx_seq_one_letter_code
_entity_poly.pdbx_strand_id
1 'polypeptide(L)'
;MIDGLAVGRIVHYVLESGRSQGDHRPAIVVRDWKQDNGLVNIHVFTDGLNDGLESSSYNPEQNVVFPVISTIWRTSIHYSEEKEPGTWHWPEKA
;
A
#
# COMPACT_ATOMS: atom_id res chain seq x y z
N MET A 1 4.92 15.56 -15.21
CA MET A 1 5.33 15.07 -13.88
C MET A 1 4.32 15.57 -12.85
N ILE A 2 3.99 14.76 -11.86
CA ILE A 2 3.05 15.15 -10.79
C ILE A 2 3.77 16.07 -9.81
N ASP A 3 3.23 17.27 -9.59
CA ASP A 3 3.80 18.24 -8.68
C ASP A 3 3.87 17.69 -7.24
N GLY A 4 4.96 18.01 -6.54
CA GLY A 4 5.19 17.56 -5.16
C GLY A 4 5.52 16.08 -4.96
N LEU A 5 5.51 15.24 -6.01
CA LEU A 5 5.87 13.83 -5.95
C LEU A 5 7.39 13.64 -5.77
N ALA A 6 7.77 12.87 -4.74
CA ALA A 6 9.16 12.54 -4.45
C ALA A 6 9.23 11.28 -3.56
N VAL A 7 10.41 10.64 -3.52
CA VAL A 7 10.72 9.61 -2.52
C VAL A 7 10.57 10.19 -1.11
N GLY A 8 10.00 9.40 -0.20
CA GLY A 8 9.69 9.80 1.18
C GLY A 8 8.33 10.48 1.35
N ARG A 9 7.60 10.77 0.26
CA ARG A 9 6.24 11.33 0.36
C ARG A 9 5.24 10.27 0.84
N ILE A 10 4.32 10.68 1.71
CA ILE A 10 3.17 9.87 2.12
C ILE A 10 2.04 10.08 1.12
N VAL A 11 1.45 8.96 0.67
CA VAL A 11 0.33 8.88 -0.25
C VAL A 11 -0.70 7.88 0.28
N HIS A 12 -1.88 7.82 -0.32
CA HIS A 12 -2.82 6.72 -0.10
C HIS A 12 -2.71 5.71 -1.24
N TYR A 13 -2.73 4.43 -0.90
CA TYR A 13 -2.85 3.32 -1.84
C TYR A 13 -4.21 2.65 -1.64
N VAL A 14 -4.89 2.34 -2.75
CA VAL A 14 -6.18 1.65 -2.74
C VAL A 14 -5.93 0.15 -2.83
N LEU A 15 -6.33 -0.61 -1.81
CA LEU A 15 -6.08 -2.04 -1.74
C LEU A 15 -6.74 -2.79 -2.91
N GLU A 16 -5.95 -3.57 -3.65
CA GLU A 16 -6.40 -4.25 -4.88
C GLU A 16 -7.14 -5.58 -4.62
N SER A 17 -6.98 -6.15 -3.44
CA SER A 17 -7.52 -7.47 -3.08
C SER A 17 -7.63 -7.63 -1.56
N GLY A 18 -8.15 -8.77 -1.13
CA GLY A 18 -8.36 -9.09 0.28
C GLY A 18 -9.68 -8.56 0.81
N ARG A 19 -9.88 -8.74 2.12
CA ARG A 19 -11.14 -8.37 2.79
C ARG A 19 -11.43 -6.87 2.75
N SER A 20 -10.37 -6.05 2.73
CA SER A 20 -10.41 -4.59 2.66
C SER A 20 -10.14 -4.07 1.24
N GLN A 21 -10.43 -4.86 0.20
CA GLN A 21 -10.31 -4.37 -1.18
C GLN A 21 -11.10 -3.07 -1.37
N GLY A 22 -10.47 -2.07 -1.97
CA GLY A 22 -11.03 -0.73 -2.16
C GLY A 22 -10.78 0.23 -1.00
N ASP A 23 -10.38 -0.25 0.18
CA ASP A 23 -10.01 0.63 1.28
C ASP A 23 -8.67 1.33 0.99
N HIS A 24 -8.49 2.50 1.60
CA HIS A 24 -7.26 3.29 1.47
C HIS A 24 -6.30 2.95 2.62
N ARG A 25 -5.01 2.79 2.30
CA ARG A 25 -3.94 2.63 3.29
C ARG A 25 -2.85 3.67 3.07
N PRO A 26 -2.26 4.24 4.15
CA PRO A 26 -1.12 5.11 3.99
C PRO A 26 0.04 4.33 3.43
N ALA A 27 0.80 4.96 2.53
CA ALA A 27 1.98 4.39 1.93
C ALA A 27 3.05 5.46 1.78
N ILE A 28 4.32 5.04 1.76
CA ILE A 28 5.45 5.92 1.51
C ILE A 28 6.07 5.59 0.15
N VAL A 29 6.33 6.63 -0.66
CA VAL A 29 7.04 6.49 -1.94
C VAL A 29 8.49 6.10 -1.67
N VAL A 30 8.89 4.93 -2.16
CA VAL A 30 10.28 4.44 -2.06
C VAL A 30 11.03 4.57 -3.38
N ARG A 31 10.32 4.78 -4.49
CA ARG A 31 10.89 5.09 -5.80
C ARG A 31 9.91 5.90 -6.64
N ASP A 32 10.42 6.89 -7.35
CA ASP A 32 9.71 7.66 -8.37
C ASP A 32 10.37 7.42 -9.73
N TRP A 33 9.61 6.92 -10.71
CA TRP A 33 10.09 6.63 -12.06
C TRP A 33 10.14 7.86 -12.97
N LYS A 34 9.76 9.05 -12.48
CA LYS A 34 9.79 10.33 -13.19
C LYS A 34 8.97 10.33 -14.47
N GLN A 35 7.83 9.62 -14.45
CA GLN A 35 6.87 9.58 -15.55
C GLN A 35 5.69 10.52 -15.30
N ASP A 36 5.04 10.97 -16.37
CA ASP A 36 3.93 11.92 -16.28
C ASP A 36 2.67 11.32 -15.64
N ASN A 37 2.54 9.99 -15.64
CA ASN A 37 1.45 9.24 -15.01
C ASN A 37 1.68 8.96 -13.50
N GLY A 38 2.73 9.52 -12.90
CA GLY A 38 3.03 9.32 -11.48
C GLY A 38 3.44 7.90 -11.11
N LEU A 39 4.05 7.13 -12.02
CA LEU A 39 4.48 5.76 -11.73
C LEU A 39 5.50 5.72 -10.58
N VAL A 40 5.20 4.94 -9.53
CA VAL A 40 6.04 4.82 -8.33
C VAL A 40 6.15 3.37 -7.84
N ASN A 41 7.10 3.14 -6.93
CA ASN A 41 7.03 2.04 -5.98
C ASN A 41 6.76 2.61 -4.57
N ILE A 42 5.99 1.90 -3.78
CA ILE A 42 5.59 2.30 -2.43
C ILE A 42 5.70 1.15 -1.43
N HIS A 43 5.92 1.50 -0.17
CA HIS A 43 5.64 0.63 0.98
C HIS A 43 4.31 1.05 1.60
N VAL A 44 3.34 0.15 1.61
CA VAL A 44 2.00 0.37 2.14
C VAL A 44 1.95 -0.13 3.58
N PHE A 45 1.45 0.68 4.50
CA PHE A 45 1.24 0.31 5.90
C PHE A 45 -0.18 -0.23 6.06
N THR A 46 -0.27 -1.51 6.39
CA THR A 46 -1.54 -2.25 6.44
C THR A 46 -2.14 -2.27 7.85
N ASP A 47 -3.44 -2.53 7.93
CA ASP A 47 -4.16 -2.78 9.18
C ASP A 47 -4.09 -4.27 9.59
N GLY A 48 -2.91 -4.87 9.35
CA GLY A 48 -2.61 -6.25 9.69
C GLY A 48 -3.61 -7.26 9.13
N LEU A 49 -4.18 -8.09 10.02
CA LEU A 49 -5.11 -9.16 9.66
C LEU A 49 -6.44 -8.65 9.07
N ASN A 50 -6.82 -7.40 9.32
CA ASN A 50 -8.04 -6.83 8.74
C ASN A 50 -7.95 -6.72 7.22
N ASP A 51 -6.74 -6.51 6.69
CA ASP A 51 -6.49 -6.42 5.26
C ASP A 51 -6.41 -7.78 4.56
N GLY A 52 -6.59 -8.88 5.31
CA GLY A 52 -6.48 -10.24 4.76
C GLY A 52 -5.05 -10.65 4.42
N LEU A 53 -4.05 -9.96 5.00
CA LEU A 53 -2.67 -10.41 4.94
C LEU A 53 -2.50 -11.58 5.89
N GLU A 54 -2.68 -12.78 5.35
CA GLU A 54 -2.35 -14.01 6.06
C GLU A 54 -0.84 -14.05 6.31
N SER A 55 -0.40 -13.81 7.54
CA SER A 55 0.95 -14.23 7.98
C SER A 55 0.93 -15.12 9.21
N SER A 56 -0.25 -15.53 9.70
CA SER A 56 -0.36 -16.52 10.75
C SER A 56 -0.72 -17.89 10.16
N SER A 57 0.28 -18.62 9.67
CA SER A 57 0.25 -20.06 9.88
C SER A 57 0.51 -20.27 11.38
N TYR A 58 -0.56 -20.33 12.18
CA TYR A 58 -0.45 -20.87 13.54
C TYR A 58 0.12 -22.28 13.38
N ASN A 59 1.36 -22.48 13.81
CA ASN A 59 1.96 -23.81 13.87
C ASN A 59 1.67 -24.39 15.26
N PRO A 60 0.66 -25.28 15.42
CA PRO A 60 0.31 -25.85 16.72
C PRO A 60 1.46 -26.67 17.33
N GLU A 61 2.40 -27.17 16.51
CA GLU A 61 3.54 -27.97 16.99
C GLU A 61 4.66 -27.12 17.56
N GLN A 62 4.77 -25.85 17.14
CA GLN A 62 5.83 -24.94 17.57
C GLN A 62 5.36 -23.88 18.56
N ASN A 63 4.04 -23.65 18.69
CA ASN A 63 3.46 -22.64 19.58
C ASN A 63 4.05 -21.23 19.34
N VAL A 64 4.43 -20.94 18.09
CA VAL A 64 5.03 -19.67 17.66
C VAL A 64 4.00 -18.87 16.88
N VAL A 65 3.80 -17.61 17.27
CA VAL A 65 3.06 -16.61 16.50
C VAL A 65 4.06 -15.92 15.57
N PHE A 66 3.94 -16.14 14.26
CA PHE A 66 4.71 -15.38 13.29
C PHE A 66 4.23 -13.91 13.28
N PRO A 67 5.14 -12.93 13.09
CA PRO A 67 4.77 -11.53 13.11
C PRO A 67 3.74 -11.23 12.02
N VAL A 68 2.70 -10.48 12.40
CA VAL A 68 1.73 -9.93 11.45
C VAL A 68 2.49 -9.02 10.48
N ILE A 69 2.46 -9.35 9.18
CA ILE A 69 3.08 -8.49 8.16
C ILE A 69 2.25 -7.20 8.10
N SER A 70 2.80 -6.12 8.66
CA SER A 70 2.16 -4.79 8.74
C SER A 70 2.51 -3.88 7.57
N THR A 71 3.30 -4.38 6.62
CA THR A 71 3.67 -3.63 5.42
C THR A 71 3.71 -4.50 4.18
N ILE A 72 3.19 -4.01 3.07
CA ILE A 72 3.30 -4.66 1.77
C ILE A 72 4.03 -3.76 0.78
N TRP A 73 4.87 -4.37 -0.05
CA TRP A 73 5.53 -3.68 -1.14
C TRP A 73 4.59 -3.66 -2.36
N ARG A 74 4.48 -2.51 -3.03
CA ARG A 74 3.85 -2.39 -4.34
C ARG A 74 4.76 -1.66 -5.31
N THR A 75 4.88 -2.20 -6.52
CA THR A 75 5.79 -1.72 -7.56
C THR A 75 5.01 -1.29 -8.79
N SER A 76 5.50 -0.27 -9.48
CA SER A 76 4.93 0.17 -10.76
C SER A 76 3.43 0.50 -10.68
N ILE A 77 3.02 1.17 -9.60
CA ILE A 77 1.62 1.62 -9.44
C ILE A 77 1.46 3.05 -9.95
N HIS A 78 0.35 3.28 -10.64
CA HIS A 78 0.01 4.56 -11.26
C HIS A 78 -0.77 5.45 -10.31
N TYR A 79 -0.64 6.76 -10.52
CA TYR A 79 -1.52 7.74 -9.90
C TYR A 79 -2.93 7.61 -10.47
N SER A 80 -3.96 7.78 -9.63
CA SER A 80 -5.31 8.01 -10.10
C SER A 80 -6.11 8.89 -9.14
N GLU A 81 -6.77 9.92 -9.68
CA GLU A 81 -7.72 10.74 -8.91
C GLU A 81 -9.03 10.00 -8.63
N GLU A 82 -9.38 9.01 -9.47
CA GLU A 82 -10.59 8.20 -9.36
C GLU A 82 -10.46 7.06 -8.32
N LYS A 83 -9.24 6.85 -7.81
CA LYS A 83 -8.94 5.94 -6.69
C LYS A 83 -9.36 4.50 -6.96
N GLU A 84 -9.11 3.99 -8.16
CA GLU A 84 -9.37 2.59 -8.45
C GLU A 84 -8.45 1.67 -7.64
N PRO A 85 -8.89 0.45 -7.27
CA PRO A 85 -8.04 -0.53 -6.61
C PRO A 85 -6.73 -0.75 -7.37
N GLY A 86 -5.61 -0.78 -6.63
CA GLY A 86 -4.27 -0.92 -7.21
C GLY A 86 -3.59 0.39 -7.63
N THR A 87 -4.23 1.55 -7.42
CA THR A 87 -3.66 2.87 -7.71
C THR A 87 -3.25 3.61 -6.43
N TRP A 88 -2.53 4.73 -6.59
CA TRP A 88 -2.25 5.65 -5.49
C TRP A 88 -2.80 7.05 -5.77
N HIS A 89 -3.09 7.79 -4.71
CA HIS A 89 -3.52 9.19 -4.78
C HIS A 89 -3.00 10.01 -3.59
N TRP A 90 -3.14 11.33 -3.67
CA TRP A 90 -2.80 12.21 -2.54
C TRP A 90 -3.77 11.99 -1.36
N PRO A 91 -3.30 12.08 -0.10
CA PRO A 91 -4.17 11.95 1.05
C PRO A 91 -5.34 12.95 1.00
N GLU A 92 -6.52 12.48 1.39
CA GLU A 92 -7.74 13.28 1.43
C GLU A 92 -7.67 14.34 2.53
N LYS A 93 -8.29 15.49 2.29
CA LYS A 93 -8.43 16.54 3.31
C LYS A 93 -9.63 16.21 4.20
N ALA A 94 -9.47 16.39 5.51
CA ALA A 94 -10.57 16.36 6.48
C ALA A 94 -11.31 17.70 6.54
#